data_AF-E4X2S4-F1
#
_entry.id   AF-E4X2S4-F1
#
_cell.length_a   1.000
_cell.length_b   1.000
_cell.length_c   1.000
_cell.angle_alpha   90.00
_cell.angle_beta   90.00
_cell.angle_gamma   90.00
#
_symmetry.space_group_name_H-M   'P 1'
#
loop_
_entity.id
_entity.type
_entity.pdbx_description
1 polymer ?
#
loop_
_entity_poly.entity_id
_entity_poly.type
_entity_poly.pdbx_seq_one_letter_code
_entity_poly.pdbx_strand_id
1 'polypeptide(L)'
;MNELFAELDFLTYDTTVNQKEIEIKVISDTPALRSEEIGPSLVSTYSSMAPEEIDGKARGAFMDKSERSATDIKRHRRKVKSKIKARKEAGKEVTFKKPKTKSQADLRPVDGAKIKWSNSTKVFKALQDEIDHGTLSKKATTKAKKEKVLEMRKAKSFKL
;
A
#
# COMPACT_ATOMS: atom_id res chain seq x y z
N MET A 1 10.09 -40.84 11.93
CA MET A 1 8.61 -40.91 11.77
C MET A 1 8.24 -41.50 10.42
N ASN A 2 8.81 -41.03 9.30
CA ASN A 2 8.48 -41.55 7.96
C ASN A 2 8.76 -43.06 7.78
N GLU A 3 9.87 -43.58 8.33
CA GLU A 3 10.22 -45.01 8.24
C GLU A 3 9.21 -45.90 8.97
N LEU A 4 8.84 -45.54 10.21
CA LEU A 4 7.81 -46.25 10.98
C LEU A 4 6.46 -46.25 10.27
N PHE A 5 6.04 -45.13 9.68
CA PHE A 5 4.80 -45.07 8.92
C PHE A 5 4.88 -45.88 7.62
N ALA A 6 6.03 -45.94 6.95
CA ALA A 6 6.23 -46.80 5.78
C ALA A 6 6.18 -48.30 6.14
N GLU A 7 6.75 -48.69 7.29
CA GLU A 7 6.68 -50.06 7.81
C GLU A 7 5.25 -50.44 8.23
N LEU A 8 4.54 -49.52 8.90
CA LEU A 8 3.14 -49.70 9.25
C LEU A 8 2.27 -49.79 7.98
N ASP A 9 2.46 -48.92 6.99
CA ASP A 9 1.72 -48.97 5.71
C ASP A 9 1.96 -50.30 4.98
N PHE A 10 3.20 -50.81 4.98
CA PHE A 10 3.54 -52.12 4.42
C PHE A 10 2.87 -53.28 5.16
N LEU A 11 2.77 -53.20 6.49
CA LEU A 11 2.16 -54.26 7.31
C LEU A 11 0.64 -54.23 7.26
N THR A 12 0.04 -53.03 7.24
CA THR A 12 -1.41 -52.84 7.43
C THR A 12 -2.17 -52.93 6.12
N TYR A 13 -1.54 -52.69 4.96
CA TYR A 13 -2.13 -52.71 3.59
C TYR A 13 -3.40 -51.87 3.40
N ASP A 14 -3.88 -51.17 4.41
CA ASP A 14 -4.99 -50.25 4.36
C ASP A 14 -4.51 -48.92 3.75
N THR A 15 -5.04 -48.58 2.58
CA THR A 15 -4.65 -47.36 1.85
C THR A 15 -5.28 -46.12 2.49
N THR A 16 -4.75 -45.69 3.64
CA THR A 16 -5.10 -44.35 4.15
C THR A 16 -4.34 -43.32 3.33
N VAL A 17 -5.09 -42.51 2.57
CA VAL A 17 -4.48 -41.44 1.77
C VAL A 17 -3.98 -40.37 2.74
N ASN A 18 -2.66 -40.13 2.75
CA ASN A 18 -2.06 -39.05 3.52
C ASN A 18 -2.77 -37.72 3.25
N GLN A 19 -2.93 -36.90 4.29
CA GLN A 19 -3.51 -35.57 4.14
C GLN A 19 -2.66 -34.76 3.17
N LYS A 20 -3.33 -34.08 2.23
CA LYS A 20 -2.66 -33.36 1.15
C LYS A 20 -1.85 -32.18 1.71
N GLU A 21 -0.54 -32.34 1.79
CA GLU A 21 0.39 -31.25 2.04
C GLU A 21 0.59 -30.40 0.77
N ILE A 22 0.80 -29.10 0.94
CA ILE A 22 1.07 -28.19 -0.18
C ILE A 22 2.56 -28.22 -0.47
N GLU A 23 2.97 -29.01 -1.45
CA GLU A 23 4.36 -29.05 -1.92
C GLU A 23 4.58 -28.01 -3.03
N ILE A 24 5.63 -27.19 -2.88
CA ILE A 24 6.03 -26.22 -3.91
C ILE A 24 7.22 -26.81 -4.69
N LYS A 25 6.96 -27.24 -5.92
CA LYS A 25 8.00 -27.72 -6.84
C LYS A 25 8.45 -26.60 -7.78
N VAL A 26 9.75 -26.32 -7.82
CA VAL A 26 10.35 -25.41 -8.80
C VAL A 26 10.83 -26.23 -9.99
N ILE A 27 10.34 -25.91 -11.19
CA ILE A 27 10.69 -26.58 -12.44
C ILE A 27 11.46 -25.59 -13.30
N SER A 28 12.57 -26.02 -13.92
CA SER A 28 13.33 -25.21 -14.86
C SER A 28 12.87 -25.46 -16.30
N ASP A 29 12.96 -24.43 -17.15
CA ASP A 29 12.72 -24.55 -18.59
C ASP A 29 13.78 -25.48 -19.19
N THR A 30 13.37 -26.73 -19.41
CA THR A 30 14.18 -27.75 -20.05
C THR A 30 13.32 -28.42 -21.12
N PRO A 31 13.90 -28.85 -22.25
CA PRO A 31 13.18 -29.65 -23.23
C PRO A 31 12.59 -30.89 -22.57
N ALA A 32 11.36 -31.25 -22.92
CA ALA A 32 10.66 -32.42 -22.36
C ALA A 32 11.48 -33.72 -22.50
N LEU A 33 12.29 -33.80 -23.57
CA LEU A 33 13.22 -34.90 -23.82
C LEU A 33 14.17 -35.18 -22.65
N ARG A 34 14.58 -34.16 -21.88
CA ARG A 34 15.53 -34.35 -20.77
C ARG A 34 14.90 -35.04 -19.56
N SER A 35 13.59 -34.95 -19.39
CA SER A 35 12.84 -35.64 -18.33
C SER A 35 12.37 -37.04 -18.73
N GLU A 36 12.44 -37.38 -20.02
CA GLU A 36 12.03 -38.68 -20.55
C GLU A 36 13.19 -39.69 -20.53
N GLU A 37 12.84 -40.98 -20.56
CA GLU A 37 13.83 -42.05 -20.70
C GLU A 37 14.51 -41.97 -22.07
N ILE A 38 15.83 -42.16 -22.09
CA ILE A 38 16.65 -42.02 -23.30
C ILE A 38 16.45 -43.26 -24.18
N GLY A 39 15.64 -43.11 -25.23
CA GLY A 39 15.47 -44.10 -26.31
C GLY A 39 16.01 -43.58 -27.65
N PRO A 40 16.43 -44.47 -28.57
CA PRO A 40 17.11 -44.08 -29.81
C PRO A 40 16.24 -43.32 -30.84
N SER A 41 14.91 -43.26 -30.68
CA SER A 41 14.00 -42.66 -31.67
C SER A 41 13.07 -41.58 -31.12
N LEU A 42 13.40 -40.95 -30.00
CA LEU A 42 12.52 -39.95 -29.38
C LEU A 42 12.88 -38.54 -29.89
N VAL A 43 11.99 -37.94 -30.68
CA VAL A 43 12.11 -36.54 -31.13
C VAL A 43 10.96 -35.75 -30.53
N SER A 44 11.21 -35.09 -29.41
CA SER A 44 10.28 -34.14 -28.80
C SER A 44 10.91 -32.75 -28.79
N THR A 45 10.28 -31.80 -29.48
CA THR A 45 10.72 -30.38 -29.56
C THR A 45 10.01 -29.49 -28.54
N TYR A 46 9.21 -30.07 -27.65
CA TYR A 46 8.40 -29.32 -26.69
C TYR A 46 9.23 -28.92 -25.45
N SER A 47 8.98 -27.73 -24.90
CA SER A 47 9.54 -27.29 -23.62
C SER A 47 8.64 -27.76 -22.47
N SER A 48 9.23 -28.13 -21.33
CA SER A 48 8.49 -28.57 -20.14
C SER A 48 7.58 -27.48 -19.55
N MET A 49 7.83 -26.20 -19.86
CA MET A 49 7.05 -25.07 -19.36
C MET A 49 6.00 -24.62 -20.38
N ALA A 50 4.82 -24.24 -19.88
CA ALA A 50 3.78 -23.69 -20.75
C ALA A 50 4.14 -22.26 -21.18
N PRO A 51 3.68 -21.78 -22.36
CA PRO A 51 3.90 -20.41 -22.78
C PRO A 51 3.40 -19.36 -21.77
N GLU A 52 2.32 -19.63 -21.02
CA GLU A 52 1.77 -18.73 -19.99
C GLU A 52 2.66 -18.63 -18.73
N GLU A 53 3.57 -19.59 -18.51
CA GLU A 53 4.55 -19.57 -17.43
C GLU A 53 5.81 -18.81 -17.83
N ILE A 54 6.18 -18.87 -19.12
CA ILE A 54 7.30 -18.13 -19.71
C ILE A 54 6.92 -16.66 -19.88
N ASP A 55 5.79 -16.39 -20.54
CA ASP A 55 5.21 -15.06 -20.70
C ASP A 55 3.86 -15.00 -19.96
N GLY A 56 3.81 -14.24 -18.88
CA GLY A 56 2.64 -14.18 -18.01
C GLY A 56 1.38 -13.76 -18.78
N LYS A 57 0.21 -14.24 -18.35
CA LYS A 57 -1.06 -13.97 -19.04
C LYS A 57 -1.22 -12.50 -19.43
N ALA A 58 -1.21 -12.24 -20.73
CA ALA A 58 -1.46 -10.90 -21.26
C ALA A 58 -2.81 -10.39 -20.74
N ARG A 59 -2.81 -9.19 -20.13
CA ARG A 59 -4.03 -8.54 -19.64
C ARG A 59 -4.79 -7.92 -20.82
N GLY A 60 -5.30 -8.75 -21.73
CA GLY A 60 -6.00 -8.29 -22.94
C GLY A 60 -5.17 -7.34 -23.80
N ALA A 61 -5.83 -6.60 -24.69
CA ALA A 61 -5.16 -5.58 -25.50
C ALA A 61 -4.57 -4.48 -24.60
N PHE A 62 -3.30 -4.15 -24.82
CA PHE A 62 -2.65 -3.03 -24.17
C PHE A 62 -3.24 -1.73 -24.72
N MET A 63 -4.14 -1.10 -23.96
CA MET A 63 -4.71 0.20 -24.29
C MET A 63 -4.25 1.24 -23.29
N ASP A 64 -3.71 2.35 -23.78
CA ASP A 64 -3.38 3.48 -22.93
C ASP A 64 -4.66 4.13 -22.36
N LYS A 65 -4.53 4.94 -21.30
CA LYS A 65 -5.68 5.63 -20.70
C LYS A 65 -6.24 6.72 -21.59
N SER A 66 -5.41 7.32 -22.45
CA SER A 66 -5.82 8.38 -23.39
C SER A 66 -6.73 7.86 -24.51
N GLU A 67 -6.52 6.62 -24.92
CA GLU A 67 -7.25 5.97 -26.02
C GLU A 67 -8.59 5.39 -25.58
N ARG A 68 -8.88 5.35 -24.27
CA ARG A 68 -10.10 4.71 -23.76
C ARG A 68 -11.32 5.58 -23.95
N SER A 69 -12.34 5.00 -24.59
CA SER A 69 -13.67 5.59 -24.62
C SER A 69 -14.30 5.66 -23.22
N ALA A 70 -15.21 6.61 -23.02
CA ALA A 70 -15.95 6.75 -21.77
C ALA A 70 -16.72 5.47 -21.38
N THR A 71 -17.19 4.70 -22.36
CA THR A 71 -17.86 3.42 -22.18
C THR A 71 -16.91 2.37 -21.63
N ASP A 72 -15.70 2.28 -22.18
CA ASP A 72 -14.69 1.34 -21.72
C ASP A 72 -14.25 1.63 -20.27
N ILE A 73 -14.06 2.91 -19.92
CA ILE A 73 -13.76 3.33 -18.54
C ILE A 73 -14.85 2.83 -17.57
N LYS A 74 -16.13 3.00 -17.92
CA LYS A 74 -17.26 2.54 -17.08
C LYS A 74 -17.29 1.01 -16.98
N ARG A 75 -17.01 0.29 -18.08
CA ARG A 75 -16.94 -1.19 -18.10
C ARG A 75 -15.80 -1.71 -17.22
N HIS A 76 -14.60 -1.16 -17.37
CA HIS A 76 -13.44 -1.48 -16.55
C HIS A 76 -13.74 -1.26 -15.07
N ARG A 77 -14.34 -0.11 -14.70
CA ARG A 77 -14.75 0.18 -13.32
C ARG A 77 -15.71 -0.86 -12.76
N ARG A 78 -16.72 -1.29 -13.54
CA ARG A 78 -17.67 -2.34 -13.12
C ARG A 78 -16.95 -3.67 -12.88
N LYS A 79 -16.07 -4.09 -13.79
CA LYS A 79 -15.27 -5.32 -13.70
C LYS A 79 -14.33 -5.33 -12.49
N VAL A 80 -13.75 -4.18 -12.15
CA VAL A 80 -12.91 -4.05 -10.95
C VAL A 80 -13.77 -4.12 -9.69
N LYS A 81 -14.92 -3.43 -9.65
CA LYS A 81 -15.83 -3.47 -8.50
C LYS A 81 -16.35 -4.89 -8.22
N SER A 82 -16.73 -5.65 -9.25
CA SER A 82 -17.19 -7.03 -9.06
C SER A 82 -16.09 -7.93 -8.49
N LYS A 83 -14.85 -7.80 -8.97
CA LYS A 83 -13.69 -8.52 -8.41
C LYS A 83 -13.42 -8.17 -6.95
N ILE A 84 -13.51 -6.89 -6.60
CA ILE A 84 -13.35 -6.43 -5.21
C ILE A 84 -14.45 -7.02 -4.33
N LYS A 85 -15.72 -7.00 -4.79
CA LYS A 85 -16.84 -7.58 -4.06
C LYS A 85 -16.64 -9.07 -3.80
N ALA A 86 -16.30 -9.84 -4.84
CA ALA A 86 -16.04 -11.27 -4.73
C ALA A 86 -14.88 -11.59 -3.76
N ARG A 87 -13.81 -10.77 -3.75
CA ARG A 87 -12.71 -10.94 -2.79
C ARG A 87 -13.12 -10.67 -1.35
N LYS A 88 -13.95 -9.64 -1.12
CA LYS A 88 -14.49 -9.32 0.21
C LYS A 88 -15.41 -10.43 0.71
N GLU A 89 -16.29 -10.94 -0.14
CA GLU A 89 -17.17 -12.07 0.19
C GLU A 89 -16.36 -13.32 0.54
N ALA A 90 -15.23 -13.55 -0.12
CA ALA A 90 -14.29 -14.62 0.19
C ALA A 90 -13.38 -14.35 1.40
N GLY A 91 -13.61 -13.29 2.18
CA GLY A 91 -12.83 -12.95 3.38
C GLY A 91 -11.38 -12.50 3.11
N LYS A 92 -11.02 -12.21 1.86
CA LYS A 92 -9.66 -11.78 1.50
C LYS A 92 -9.53 -10.26 1.65
N GLU A 93 -8.52 -9.80 2.39
CA GLU A 93 -8.24 -8.37 2.54
C GLU A 93 -7.95 -7.72 1.19
N VAL A 94 -8.66 -6.64 0.89
CA VAL A 94 -8.44 -5.83 -0.32
C VAL A 94 -7.60 -4.63 0.05
N THR A 95 -6.28 -4.77 -0.04
CA THR A 95 -5.35 -3.66 0.15
C THR A 95 -5.34 -2.77 -1.09
N PHE A 96 -5.82 -1.54 -0.95
CA PHE A 96 -5.62 -0.51 -1.97
C PHE A 96 -4.23 0.10 -1.76
N LYS A 97 -3.34 0.01 -2.75
CA LYS A 97 -2.06 0.74 -2.72
C LYS A 97 -2.38 2.23 -2.51
N LYS A 98 -2.06 2.77 -1.33
CA LYS A 98 -2.24 4.20 -1.04
C LYS A 98 -1.43 4.99 -2.09
N PRO A 99 -1.99 6.06 -2.68
CA PRO A 99 -1.19 6.92 -3.55
C PRO A 99 0.02 7.42 -2.75
N LYS A 100 1.21 7.46 -3.39
CA LYS A 100 2.45 7.95 -2.77
C LYS A 100 2.14 9.27 -2.06
N THR A 101 2.42 9.34 -0.75
CA THR A 101 2.26 10.58 0.02
C THR A 101 3.10 11.66 -0.62
N LYS A 102 2.47 12.78 -0.98
CA LYS A 102 3.15 13.92 -1.60
C LYS A 102 4.20 14.49 -0.64
N SER A 103 5.32 14.92 -1.21
CA SER A 103 6.51 15.37 -0.48
C SER A 103 6.26 16.65 0.33
N GLN A 104 7.19 16.94 1.24
CA GLN A 104 7.22 18.09 2.13
C GLN A 104 7.03 19.48 1.44
N ALA A 105 7.12 19.54 0.12
CA ALA A 105 6.89 20.74 -0.70
C ALA A 105 5.43 21.24 -0.69
N ASP A 106 4.45 20.39 -0.36
CA ASP A 106 3.04 20.77 -0.27
C ASP A 106 2.67 21.48 1.07
N LEU A 107 3.66 21.72 1.95
CA LEU A 107 3.49 22.42 3.23
C LEU A 107 4.03 23.85 3.11
N ARG A 108 3.20 24.88 3.36
CA ARG A 108 3.69 26.26 3.52
C ARG A 108 4.08 26.53 4.97
N PRO A 109 5.17 27.26 5.23
CA PRO A 109 5.45 27.79 6.56
C PRO A 109 4.52 28.99 6.81
N VAL A 110 3.73 28.94 7.88
CA VAL A 110 3.18 30.15 8.51
C VAL A 110 3.86 30.22 9.86
N ASP A 111 4.68 31.26 10.08
CA ASP A 111 5.43 31.55 11.31
C ASP A 111 5.89 30.29 12.08
N GLY A 112 6.70 29.46 11.42
CA GLY A 112 7.33 28.28 12.00
C GLY A 112 6.47 27.00 12.09
N ALA A 113 5.17 27.07 11.82
CA ALA A 113 4.28 25.90 11.82
C ALA A 113 3.93 25.44 10.39
N LYS A 114 4.16 24.16 10.09
CA LYS A 114 3.79 23.53 8.81
C LYS A 114 2.35 23.02 8.88
N ILE A 115 1.40 23.77 8.35
CA ILE A 115 -0.03 23.39 8.35
C ILE A 115 -0.41 22.71 7.03
N LYS A 116 -1.07 21.55 7.12
CA LYS A 116 -1.57 20.76 5.97
C LYS A 116 -2.86 21.37 5.43
N TRP A 117 -2.84 21.84 4.18
CA TRP A 117 -4.03 22.30 3.44
C TRP A 117 -4.86 21.12 2.91
N SER A 118 -5.30 20.25 3.82
CA SER A 118 -6.01 19.02 3.44
C SER A 118 -7.53 19.14 3.51
N ASN A 119 -8.07 20.09 4.29
CA ASN A 119 -9.52 20.30 4.42
C ASN A 119 -9.78 21.79 4.60
N SER A 120 -10.75 22.32 3.84
CA SER A 120 -11.17 23.72 3.87
C SER A 120 -11.51 24.18 5.29
N THR A 121 -12.14 23.33 6.10
CA THR A 121 -12.51 23.67 7.49
C THR A 121 -11.31 24.02 8.37
N LYS A 122 -10.15 23.41 8.13
CA LYS A 122 -8.92 23.69 8.91
C LYS A 122 -8.24 24.97 8.45
N VAL A 123 -8.33 25.28 7.17
CA VAL A 123 -7.80 26.52 6.58
C VAL A 123 -8.62 27.72 7.09
N PHE A 124 -9.95 27.64 7.06
CA PHE A 124 -10.81 28.71 7.55
C PHE A 124 -10.70 28.92 9.07
N LYS A 125 -10.50 27.86 9.86
CA LYS A 125 -10.24 28.01 11.30
C LYS A 125 -8.94 28.77 11.58
N ALA A 126 -7.85 28.43 10.90
CA ALA A 126 -6.59 29.15 11.07
C ALA A 126 -6.68 30.63 10.67
N LEU A 127 -7.44 30.95 9.62
CA LEU A 127 -7.71 32.35 9.21
C LEU A 127 -8.60 33.09 10.20
N GLN A 128 -9.62 32.42 10.74
CA GLN A 128 -10.50 32.99 11.75
C GLN A 128 -9.72 33.27 13.03
N ASP A 129 -8.91 32.30 13.46
CA ASP A 129 -8.00 32.45 14.58
C ASP A 129 -7.11 33.67 14.32
N GLU A 130 -6.51 33.84 13.12
CA GLU A 130 -5.67 34.99 12.73
C GLU A 130 -6.34 36.35 12.80
N ILE A 131 -7.61 36.41 12.41
CA ILE A 131 -8.43 37.61 12.58
C ILE A 131 -8.69 37.87 14.07
N ASP A 132 -9.00 36.82 14.84
CA ASP A 132 -9.32 36.90 16.28
C ASP A 132 -8.08 37.21 17.14
N HIS A 133 -6.89 36.75 16.74
CA HIS A 133 -5.60 37.03 17.42
C HIS A 133 -4.85 38.24 16.86
N GLY A 134 -5.39 38.89 15.82
CA GLY A 134 -5.12 40.29 15.46
C GLY A 134 -3.64 40.63 15.29
N THR A 135 -2.99 40.13 14.25
CA THR A 135 -1.68 40.65 13.84
C THR A 135 -1.86 41.90 12.99
N LEU A 136 -1.94 43.06 13.63
CA LEU A 136 -1.17 44.25 13.25
C LEU A 136 -1.11 45.27 14.41
N SER A 137 0.11 45.42 14.93
CA SER A 137 0.66 46.61 15.59
C SER A 137 0.59 46.74 17.13
N LYS A 138 1.79 46.63 17.73
CA LYS A 138 2.32 47.40 18.88
C LYS A 138 1.67 47.25 20.26
N LYS A 139 0.41 46.83 20.42
CA LYS A 139 -0.30 46.82 21.73
C LYS A 139 0.08 45.66 22.66
N ALA A 140 0.27 44.44 22.16
CA ALA A 140 0.64 43.30 23.01
C ALA A 140 2.04 43.45 23.61
N THR A 141 3.01 43.89 22.78
CA THR A 141 4.39 44.14 23.20
C THR A 141 4.51 45.36 24.13
N THR A 142 3.67 46.39 23.98
CA THR A 142 3.64 47.53 24.92
C THR A 142 2.96 47.19 26.24
N LYS A 143 1.93 46.32 26.25
CA LYS A 143 1.29 45.86 27.50
C LYS A 143 2.27 45.08 28.36
N ALA A 144 3.01 44.14 27.77
CA ALA A 144 4.06 43.38 28.47
C ALA A 144 5.23 44.26 28.94
N LYS A 145 5.64 45.27 28.15
CA LYS A 145 6.66 46.26 28.61
C LYS A 145 6.13 47.15 29.74
N LYS A 146 4.86 47.57 29.71
CA LYS A 146 4.25 48.40 30.75
C LYS A 146 4.13 47.68 32.09
N GLU A 147 3.76 46.40 32.07
CA GLU A 147 3.72 45.56 33.27
C GLU A 147 5.12 45.36 33.89
N LYS A 148 6.14 45.07 33.06
CA LYS A 148 7.53 44.98 33.55
C LYS A 148 8.07 46.28 34.15
N VAL A 149 7.71 47.44 33.57
CA VAL A 149 8.12 48.75 34.11
C VAL A 149 7.40 49.08 35.42
N LEU A 150 6.14 48.65 35.59
CA LEU A 150 5.38 48.84 36.82
C LEU A 150 5.95 47.98 37.97
N GLU A 151 6.29 46.73 37.69
CA GLU A 151 6.98 45.81 38.60
C GLU A 151 8.33 46.40 39.07
N MET A 152 9.16 46.88 38.14
CA MET A 152 10.45 47.50 38.50
C MET A 152 10.30 48.80 39.31
N ARG A 153 9.22 49.56 39.10
CA ARG A 153 8.92 50.77 39.90
C ARG A 153 8.45 50.43 41.30
N LYS A 154 7.59 49.43 41.48
CA LYS A 154 7.20 48.91 42.80
C LYS A 154 8.40 48.38 43.59
N ALA A 155 9.31 47.66 42.94
CA ALA A 155 10.53 47.16 43.58
C ALA A 155 11.48 48.29 44.02
N LYS A 156 11.49 49.43 43.31
CA LYS A 156 12.29 50.60 43.68
C LYS A 156 11.66 51.45 44.79
N SER A 157 10.33 51.53 44.87
CA SER A 157 9.65 52.27 45.94
C SER A 157 9.68 51.57 47.31
N PHE A 158 10.15 50.31 47.37
CA PHE A 158 10.37 49.54 48.60
C PHE A 158 11.81 49.60 49.12
N LYS A 159 12.70 50.36 48.46
CA LYS A 159 14.06 50.67 48.94
C LYS A 159 14.16 52.16 49.29
N LEU A 160 13.52 52.54 50.40
CA LEU A 160 13.87 53.68 51.25
C LEU A 160 13.54 53.30 52.69
#